data_AF-A0A3L8C0W6-F1
#
_entry.id   AF-A0A3L8C0W6-F1
#
_cell.length_a   1.000
_cell.length_b   1.000
_cell.length_c   1.000
_cell.angle_alpha   90.00
_cell.angle_beta   90.00
_cell.angle_gamma   90.00
#
_symmetry.space_group_name_H-M   'P 1'
#
loop_
_entity.id
_entity.type
_entity.pdbx_description
1 polymer ?
#
loop_
_entity_poly.entity_id
_entity_poly.type
_entity_poly.pdbx_seq_one_letter_code
_entity_poly.pdbx_strand_id
1 'polypeptide(L)'
;MTPEQITKVQTTFDMVEPIADKAAELFYGRLFEIAPEVRPMFKSDMSEQGAKLMRMLGIAVRGLTKLETIVPAVQNLGVKHLEYGVKEEHFQPVAEALLWTLEQGLGDAWDEEAKVAWTEAYVLLSTTMIDAMKAAQAQAPAAPKPTGFWAKLKSFFSPSPA
;
A
#
# COMPACT_ATOMS: atom_id res chain seq x y z
N MET A 1 12.83 7.73 -11.07
CA MET A 1 13.48 8.55 -10.02
C MET A 1 14.92 8.86 -10.41
N THR A 2 15.37 10.09 -10.18
CA THR A 2 16.78 10.49 -10.37
C THR A 2 17.64 10.20 -9.12
N PRO A 3 18.98 10.16 -9.22
CA PRO A 3 19.85 10.02 -8.05
C PRO A 3 19.63 11.08 -6.95
N GLU A 4 19.30 12.31 -7.35
CA GLU A 4 19.02 13.42 -6.44
C GLU A 4 17.70 13.18 -5.68
N GLN A 5 16.65 12.74 -6.36
CA GLN A 5 15.38 12.37 -5.72
C GLN A 5 15.57 11.21 -4.73
N ILE A 6 16.35 10.19 -5.10
CA ILE A 6 16.66 9.07 -4.21
C ILE A 6 17.39 9.57 -2.96
N THR A 7 18.40 10.42 -3.14
CA THR A 7 19.17 11.02 -2.03
C THR A 7 18.25 11.84 -1.12
N LYS A 8 17.34 12.64 -1.71
CA LYS A 8 16.37 13.45 -0.95
C LYS A 8 15.45 12.57 -0.10
N VAL A 9 14.89 11.50 -0.67
CA VAL A 9 14.04 10.55 0.08
C VAL A 9 14.82 9.87 1.21
N GLN A 10 16.04 9.42 0.94
CA GLN A 10 16.87 8.74 1.95
C GLN A 10 17.24 9.67 3.09
N THR A 11 17.81 10.84 2.78
CA THR A 11 18.23 11.82 3.80
C THR A 11 17.07 12.35 4.63
N THR A 12 15.91 12.59 4.03
CA THR A 12 14.73 13.02 4.80
C THR A 12 14.11 11.86 5.59
N PHE A 13 14.17 10.62 5.11
CA PHE A 13 13.76 9.48 5.91
C PHE A 13 14.63 9.29 7.16
N ASP A 14 15.95 9.51 7.06
CA ASP A 14 16.87 9.45 8.20
C ASP A 14 16.52 10.47 9.30
N MET A 15 15.82 11.56 8.95
CA MET A 15 15.29 12.54 9.92
C MET A 15 14.00 12.06 10.60
N VAL A 16 13.21 11.23 9.92
CA VAL A 16 11.94 10.67 10.44
C VAL A 16 12.17 9.37 11.24
N GLU A 17 13.21 8.59 10.91
CA GLU A 17 13.51 7.31 11.56
C GLU A 17 13.62 7.41 13.11
N PRO A 18 14.25 8.45 13.70
CA PRO A 18 14.28 8.64 15.15
C PRO A 18 12.91 8.86 15.82
N ILE A 19 11.91 9.30 15.04
CA ILE A 19 10.54 9.55 15.51
C ILE A 19 9.54 8.53 14.93
N ALA A 20 10.02 7.36 14.51
CA ALA A 20 9.24 6.35 13.79
C ALA A 20 7.91 5.99 14.46
N ASP A 21 7.90 5.82 15.78
CA ASP A 21 6.67 5.49 16.52
C ASP A 21 5.62 6.61 16.40
N LYS A 22 6.06 7.87 16.52
CA LYS A 22 5.16 9.02 16.38
C LYS A 22 4.71 9.21 14.93
N ALA A 23 5.60 9.01 13.96
CA ALA A 23 5.26 9.05 12.54
C ALA A 23 4.21 7.99 12.20
N ALA A 24 4.36 6.76 12.71
CA ALA A 24 3.38 5.70 12.50
C ALA A 24 2.01 6.02 13.13
N GLU A 25 2.00 6.61 14.33
CA GLU A 25 0.77 7.07 14.99
C GLU A 25 0.05 8.12 14.14
N LEU A 26 0.78 9.13 13.65
CA LEU A 26 0.26 10.17 12.76
C LEU A 26 -0.29 9.58 11.46
N PHE A 27 0.45 8.67 10.84
CA PHE A 27 0.04 7.99 9.60
C PHE A 27 -1.28 7.24 9.78
N TYR A 28 -1.37 6.38 10.79
CA TYR A 28 -2.59 5.59 10.99
C TYR A 28 -3.76 6.43 11.47
N GLY A 29 -3.52 7.44 12.32
CA GLY A 29 -4.52 8.41 12.70
C GLY A 29 -5.12 9.11 11.47
N ARG A 30 -4.27 9.64 10.60
CA ARG A 30 -4.68 10.30 9.36
C ARG A 30 -5.38 9.35 8.39
N LEU A 31 -4.82 8.15 8.18
CA LEU A 31 -5.41 7.15 7.28
C LEU A 31 -6.83 6.78 7.70
N PHE A 32 -7.07 6.56 8.99
CA PHE A 32 -8.39 6.19 9.49
C PHE A 32 -9.36 7.36 9.58
N GLU A 33 -8.87 8.59 9.62
CA GLU A 33 -9.68 9.80 9.49
C GLU A 33 -10.22 9.94 8.07
N ILE A 34 -9.37 9.79 7.04
CA ILE A 34 -9.73 10.03 5.63
C ILE A 34 -10.33 8.80 4.93
N ALA A 35 -10.05 7.59 5.42
CA ALA A 35 -10.53 6.32 4.89
C ALA A 35 -10.92 5.36 6.03
N PRO A 36 -11.97 5.68 6.81
CA PRO A 36 -12.38 4.87 7.96
C PRO A 36 -12.72 3.42 7.60
N GLU A 37 -13.14 3.16 6.36
CA GLU A 37 -13.45 1.83 5.84
C GLU A 37 -12.25 0.87 5.77
N VAL A 38 -11.02 1.38 5.75
CA VAL A 38 -9.82 0.51 5.76
C VAL A 38 -9.43 0.06 7.17
N ARG A 39 -9.94 0.71 8.24
CA ARG A 39 -9.60 0.39 9.64
C ARG A 39 -9.77 -1.10 9.99
N PRO A 40 -10.87 -1.79 9.59
CA PRO A 40 -11.08 -3.21 9.92
C PRO A 40 -10.07 -4.16 9.24
N MET A 41 -9.33 -3.70 8.23
CA MET A 41 -8.27 -4.48 7.59
C MET A 41 -7.03 -4.63 8.49
N PHE A 42 -6.85 -3.71 9.45
CA PHE A 42 -5.74 -3.70 10.40
C PHE A 42 -6.16 -4.34 11.73
N LYS A 43 -6.02 -5.66 11.83
CA LYS A 43 -6.47 -6.47 12.98
C LYS A 43 -5.44 -6.60 14.11
N SER A 44 -4.18 -6.25 13.84
CA SER A 44 -3.10 -6.32 14.81
C SER A 44 -3.11 -5.15 15.78
N ASP A 45 -2.30 -5.26 16.84
CA ASP A 45 -1.94 -4.12 17.66
C ASP A 45 -1.36 -2.99 16.79
N MET A 46 -1.80 -1.75 17.03
CA MET A 46 -1.43 -0.63 16.18
C MET A 46 0.01 -0.17 16.39
N SER A 47 0.61 -0.40 17.56
CA SER A 47 2.03 -0.13 17.80
C SER A 47 2.89 -1.12 17.01
N GLU A 48 2.58 -2.42 17.08
CA GLU A 48 3.28 -3.44 16.28
C GLU A 48 3.12 -3.20 14.78
N GLN A 49 1.92 -2.83 14.35
CA GLN A 49 1.63 -2.52 12.95
C GLN A 49 2.38 -1.26 12.50
N GLY A 50 2.49 -0.25 13.36
CA GLY A 50 3.31 0.95 13.13
C GLY A 50 4.79 0.65 12.97
N ALA A 51 5.36 -0.13 13.89
CA ALA A 51 6.76 -0.57 13.80
C ALA A 51 7.02 -1.36 12.51
N LYS A 52 6.08 -2.23 12.11
CA LYS A 52 6.16 -2.98 10.85
C LYS A 52 6.14 -2.05 9.64
N LEU A 53 5.26 -1.04 9.62
CA LEU A 53 5.20 -0.05 8.54
C LEU A 53 6.54 0.68 8.40
N MET A 54 7.06 1.26 9.48
CA MET A 54 8.30 2.05 9.44
C MET A 54 9.50 1.20 9.04
N ARG A 55 9.58 -0.04 9.53
CA ARG A 55 10.62 -0.99 9.10
C ARG A 55 10.55 -1.28 7.60
N MET A 56 9.35 -1.50 7.05
CA MET A 56 9.18 -1.78 5.63
C MET A 56 9.46 -0.55 4.76
N LEU A 57 9.05 0.64 5.19
CA LEU A 57 9.40 1.90 4.52
C LEU A 57 10.93 2.09 4.48
N GLY A 58 11.62 1.89 5.60
CA GLY A 58 13.08 2.00 5.64
C GLY A 58 13.79 1.01 4.71
N ILE A 59 13.29 -0.23 4.59
CA ILE A 59 13.81 -1.20 3.61
C ILE A 59 13.62 -0.69 2.17
N ALA A 60 12.42 -0.18 1.84
CA ALA A 60 12.12 0.33 0.50
C ALA A 60 12.99 1.55 0.16
N VAL A 61 13.08 2.52 1.08
CA VAL A 61 13.87 3.76 0.94
C VAL A 61 15.35 3.46 0.73
N ARG A 62 15.94 2.59 1.54
CA ARG A 62 17.35 2.17 1.38
C ARG A 62 17.58 1.37 0.10
N GLY A 63 16.58 0.66 -0.38
CA GLY A 63 16.63 -0.10 -1.62
C GLY A 63 16.48 0.72 -2.90
N LEU A 64 16.09 2.00 -2.82
CA LEU A 64 15.88 2.86 -4.00
C LEU A 64 17.11 3.00 -4.89
N THR A 65 18.32 2.94 -4.32
CA THR A 65 19.59 3.01 -5.07
C THR A 65 19.85 1.76 -5.93
N LYS A 66 19.21 0.63 -5.62
CA LYS A 66 19.32 -0.65 -6.32
C LYS A 66 17.94 -1.28 -6.48
N LEU A 67 17.05 -0.54 -7.15
CA LEU A 67 15.63 -0.87 -7.23
C LEU A 67 15.40 -2.31 -7.72
N GLU A 68 16.20 -2.76 -8.69
CA GLU A 68 16.16 -4.11 -9.25
C GLU A 68 16.30 -5.22 -8.20
N THR A 69 16.99 -4.95 -7.09
CA THR A 69 17.18 -5.92 -6.01
C THR A 69 15.96 -6.01 -5.08
N ILE A 70 15.15 -4.96 -4.99
CA ILE A 70 13.95 -4.92 -4.14
C ILE A 70 12.65 -5.19 -4.91
N VAL A 71 12.64 -5.00 -6.24
CA VAL A 71 11.45 -5.21 -7.09
C VAL A 71 10.76 -6.56 -6.83
N PRO A 72 11.45 -7.71 -6.80
CA PRO A 72 10.80 -8.99 -6.53
C PRO A 72 10.11 -9.04 -5.15
N ALA A 73 10.73 -8.42 -4.13
CA ALA A 73 10.15 -8.34 -2.79
C ALA A 73 8.91 -7.42 -2.76
N VAL A 74 8.94 -6.29 -3.49
CA VAL A 74 7.80 -5.37 -3.62
C VAL A 74 6.65 -6.01 -4.40
N GLN A 75 6.93 -6.75 -5.47
CA GLN A 75 5.92 -7.49 -6.21
C GLN A 75 5.25 -8.56 -5.34
N ASN A 76 6.06 -9.36 -4.62
CA ASN A 76 5.53 -10.35 -3.67
C ASN A 76 4.70 -9.70 -2.56
N LEU A 77 5.12 -8.52 -2.08
CA LEU A 77 4.34 -7.74 -1.14
C LEU A 77 2.98 -7.35 -1.74
N GLY A 78 2.96 -6.88 -2.99
CA GLY A 78 1.72 -6.60 -3.73
C GLY A 78 0.79 -7.82 -3.80
N VAL A 79 1.31 -9.00 -4.14
CA VAL A 79 0.52 -10.25 -4.15
C VAL A 79 -0.08 -10.55 -2.77
N LYS A 80 0.70 -10.40 -1.69
CA LYS A 80 0.18 -10.55 -0.32
C LYS A 80 -0.90 -9.54 0.03
N HIS A 81 -0.85 -8.33 -0.52
CA HIS A 81 -1.90 -7.33 -0.30
C HIS A 81 -3.27 -7.79 -0.84
N LEU A 82 -3.30 -8.63 -1.88
CA LEU A 82 -4.55 -9.28 -2.32
C LEU A 82 -5.12 -10.21 -1.24
N GLU A 83 -4.27 -10.99 -0.58
CA GLU A 83 -4.70 -11.89 0.51
C GLU A 83 -5.30 -11.12 1.68
N TYR A 84 -4.89 -9.86 1.87
CA TYR A 84 -5.43 -8.95 2.87
C TYR A 84 -6.72 -8.25 2.42
N GLY A 85 -7.18 -8.49 1.19
CA GLY A 85 -8.35 -7.83 0.60
C GLY A 85 -8.09 -6.40 0.14
N VAL A 86 -6.82 -6.02 -0.06
CA VAL A 86 -6.46 -4.69 -0.56
C VAL A 86 -6.81 -4.58 -2.03
N LYS A 87 -7.34 -3.42 -2.40
CA LYS A 87 -7.69 -3.04 -3.76
C LYS A 87 -6.85 -1.83 -4.18
N GLU A 88 -6.82 -1.57 -5.48
CA GLU A 88 -6.15 -0.40 -6.07
C GLU A 88 -6.64 0.92 -5.45
N GLU A 89 -7.95 1.05 -5.19
CA GLU A 89 -8.55 2.24 -4.57
C GLU A 89 -8.01 2.57 -3.17
N HIS A 90 -7.47 1.58 -2.44
CA HIS A 90 -6.91 1.81 -1.10
C HIS A 90 -5.53 2.48 -1.12
N PHE A 91 -4.83 2.49 -2.26
CA PHE A 91 -3.50 3.11 -2.34
C PHE A 91 -3.55 4.63 -2.33
N GLN A 92 -4.64 5.26 -2.78
CA GLN A 92 -4.72 6.72 -2.77
C GLN A 92 -4.78 7.29 -1.35
N PRO A 93 -5.66 6.82 -0.43
CA PRO A 93 -5.64 7.27 0.96
C PRO A 93 -4.33 7.01 1.68
N VAL A 94 -3.65 5.90 1.37
CA VAL A 94 -2.31 5.61 1.92
C VAL A 94 -1.28 6.64 1.48
N ALA A 95 -1.34 7.08 0.21
CA ALA A 95 -0.46 8.14 -0.31
C ALA A 95 -0.68 9.45 0.45
N GLU A 96 -1.94 9.86 0.59
CA GLU A 96 -2.30 11.11 1.27
C GLU A 96 -1.84 11.08 2.74
N ALA A 97 -2.14 10.00 3.47
CA ALA A 97 -1.74 9.86 4.86
C ALA A 97 -0.21 9.85 5.03
N LEU A 98 0.52 9.19 4.13
CA LEU A 98 1.99 9.13 4.18
C LEU A 98 2.62 10.50 3.92
N LEU A 99 2.23 11.18 2.83
CA LEU A 99 2.80 12.47 2.48
C LEU A 99 2.47 13.53 3.54
N TRP A 100 1.25 13.53 4.08
CA TRP A 100 0.89 14.39 5.20
C TRP A 100 1.72 14.09 6.44
N THR A 101 1.96 12.81 6.76
CA THR A 101 2.78 12.42 7.91
C THR A 101 4.22 12.91 7.77
N LEU A 102 4.79 12.78 6.57
CA LEU A 102 6.14 13.27 6.28
C LEU A 102 6.21 14.79 6.42
N GLU A 103 5.21 15.53 5.91
CA GLU A 103 5.10 16.97 6.11
C GLU A 103 5.11 17.35 7.60
N GLN A 104 4.31 16.66 8.43
CA GLN A 104 4.28 16.93 9.87
C GLN A 104 5.60 16.55 10.57
N GLY A 105 6.25 15.47 10.16
CA GLY A 105 7.47 14.96 10.79
C GLY A 105 8.74 15.71 10.39
N LEU A 106 8.77 16.27 9.18
CA LEU A 106 9.96 16.94 8.63
C LEU A 106 9.95 18.46 8.84
N GLY A 107 8.78 19.08 9.00
CA GLY A 107 8.67 20.53 9.17
C GLY A 107 9.37 21.27 8.04
N ASP A 108 10.33 22.14 8.36
CA ASP A 108 11.09 22.93 7.38
C ASP A 108 11.88 22.09 6.36
N ALA A 109 12.17 20.81 6.67
CA ALA A 109 12.82 19.89 5.73
C ALA A 109 11.86 19.31 4.67
N TRP A 110 10.56 19.54 4.80
CA TRP A 110 9.55 19.21 3.79
C TRP A 110 9.43 20.32 2.73
N ASP A 111 10.49 20.48 1.93
CA ASP A 111 10.46 21.39 0.79
C ASP A 111 9.83 20.74 -0.46
N GLU A 112 9.64 21.53 -1.53
CA GLU A 112 9.04 21.05 -2.78
C GLU A 112 9.84 19.90 -3.41
N GLU A 113 11.17 19.89 -3.25
CA GLU A 113 12.00 18.80 -3.74
C GLU A 113 11.73 17.49 -2.98
N ALA A 114 11.60 17.57 -1.64
CA ALA A 114 11.25 16.43 -0.80
C ALA A 114 9.87 15.91 -1.18
N LYS A 115 8.88 16.79 -1.30
CA LYS A 115 7.52 16.43 -1.68
C LYS A 115 7.45 15.72 -3.03
N VAL A 116 8.12 16.26 -4.06
CA VAL A 116 8.20 15.64 -5.38
C VAL A 116 8.89 14.28 -5.29
N ALA A 117 10.04 14.20 -4.62
CA ALA A 117 10.82 12.96 -4.52
C ALA A 117 10.06 11.84 -3.79
N TRP A 118 9.36 12.16 -2.69
CA TRP A 118 8.53 11.19 -1.96
C TRP A 118 7.29 10.77 -2.74
N THR A 119 6.67 11.70 -3.47
CA THR A 119 5.54 11.37 -4.35
C THR A 119 5.97 10.38 -5.45
N GLU A 120 7.10 10.65 -6.11
CA GLU A 120 7.68 9.75 -7.12
C GLU A 120 8.05 8.38 -6.54
N ALA A 121 8.65 8.34 -5.35
CA ALA A 121 8.97 7.08 -4.67
C ALA A 121 7.72 6.26 -4.35
N TYR A 122 6.67 6.94 -3.85
CA TYR A 122 5.39 6.30 -3.56
C TYR A 122 4.77 5.72 -4.83
N VAL A 123 4.62 6.53 -5.88
CA VAL A 123 4.02 6.12 -7.16
C VAL A 123 4.76 4.93 -7.75
N LEU A 124 6.10 4.93 -7.72
CA LEU A 124 6.92 3.83 -8.22
C LEU A 124 6.61 2.52 -7.48
N LEU A 125 6.62 2.55 -6.15
CA LEU A 125 6.38 1.37 -5.32
C LEU A 125 4.92 0.89 -5.40
N SER A 126 3.96 1.80 -5.32
CA SER A 126 2.53 1.47 -5.40
C SER A 126 2.17 0.88 -6.76
N THR A 127 2.67 1.47 -7.86
CA THR A 127 2.45 0.94 -9.21
C THR A 127 3.02 -0.47 -9.35
N THR A 128 4.24 -0.70 -8.86
CA THR A 128 4.86 -2.03 -8.88
C THR A 128 4.01 -3.07 -8.13
N MET A 129 3.44 -2.70 -6.98
CA MET A 129 2.54 -3.56 -6.21
C MET A 129 1.23 -3.81 -6.94
N ILE A 130 0.58 -2.76 -7.46
CA ILE A 130 -0.69 -2.82 -8.18
C ILE A 130 -0.55 -3.69 -9.44
N ASP A 131 0.54 -3.58 -10.18
CA ASP A 131 0.79 -4.40 -11.37
C ASP A 131 0.97 -5.87 -10.99
N ALA A 132 1.70 -6.16 -9.92
CA ALA A 132 1.83 -7.52 -9.40
C ALA A 132 0.48 -8.09 -8.93
N MET A 133 -0.35 -7.27 -8.28
CA MET A 133 -1.71 -7.61 -7.88
C MET A 133 -2.59 -7.96 -9.09
N LYS A 134 -2.52 -7.14 -10.16
CA LYS A 134 -3.28 -7.37 -11.40
C LYS A 134 -2.80 -8.64 -12.11
N ALA A 135 -1.49 -8.85 -12.21
CA ALA A 135 -0.91 -10.03 -12.81
C ALA A 135 -1.29 -11.32 -12.07
N ALA A 136 -1.27 -11.31 -10.73
CA ALA A 136 -1.66 -12.46 -9.92
C ALA A 136 -3.15 -12.79 -10.06
N GLN A 137 -4.03 -11.79 -10.10
CA GLN A 137 -5.46 -12.00 -10.34
C GLN A 137 -5.74 -12.58 -11.74
N ALA A 138 -5.03 -12.11 -12.76
CA ALA A 138 -5.17 -12.63 -14.13
C ALA A 138 -4.71 -14.09 -14.28
N GLN A 139 -3.77 -14.53 -13.43
CA GLN A 139 -3.24 -15.90 -13.40
C GLN A 139 -4.01 -16.83 -12.46
N ALA A 140 -4.89 -16.29 -11.60
CA ALA A 140 -5.73 -17.11 -10.75
C ALA A 140 -6.63 -18.00 -11.61
N PRO A 141 -6.78 -19.31 -11.30
CA PRO A 141 -7.69 -20.16 -12.04
C PRO A 141 -9.08 -19.52 -12.01
N ALA A 142 -9.70 -19.36 -13.19
CA ALA A 142 -11.06 -18.89 -13.29
C ALA A 142 -11.92 -19.68 -12.29
N ALA A 143 -12.68 -18.97 -11.44
CA ALA A 143 -13.60 -19.61 -10.52
C ALA A 143 -14.38 -20.68 -11.30
N PRO A 144 -14.49 -21.92 -10.77
CA PRO A 144 -15.15 -22.98 -11.50
C PRO A 144 -16.53 -22.47 -11.93
N LYS A 145 -16.79 -22.44 -13.25
CA LYS A 145 -18.15 -22.22 -13.75
C LYS A 145 -19.06 -23.17 -12.98
N PRO A 146 -20.24 -22.75 -12.50
CA PRO A 146 -21.11 -23.64 -11.73
C PRO A 146 -21.45 -24.86 -12.59
N THR A 147 -20.72 -25.96 -12.38
CA THR A 147 -20.92 -27.21 -13.07
C THR A 147 -21.97 -28.00 -12.30
N GLY A 148 -23.04 -28.39 -12.99
CA GLY A 148 -23.77 -29.62 -12.70
C GLY A 148 -24.47 -29.76 -11.35
N PHE A 149 -24.98 -28.71 -10.72
CA PHE A 149 -26.06 -28.80 -9.70
C PHE A 149 -26.70 -27.41 -9.48
N TRP A 150 -25.85 -26.40 -9.31
CA TRP A 150 -26.25 -25.01 -9.05
C TRP A 150 -26.92 -24.29 -10.23
N ALA A 151 -26.56 -24.62 -11.47
CA ALA A 151 -27.25 -24.14 -12.67
C ALA A 151 -28.69 -24.68 -12.78
N LYS A 152 -28.95 -25.89 -12.28
CA LYS A 152 -30.29 -26.51 -12.19
C LYS A 152 -31.09 -25.98 -11.00
N LEU A 153 -30.43 -25.63 -9.89
CA LEU A 153 -31.10 -25.09 -8.70
C LEU A 153 -31.65 -23.68 -8.93
N LYS A 154 -30.97 -22.83 -9.73
CA LYS A 154 -31.46 -21.50 -10.11
C LYS A 154 -32.73 -21.51 -10.97
N SER A 155 -32.95 -22.55 -11.78
CA SER A 155 -34.19 -22.68 -12.56
C SER A 155 -35.39 -23.20 -11.75
N PHE A 156 -35.17 -23.64 -10.51
CA PHE A 156 -36.20 -24.16 -9.61
C PHE A 156 -36.85 -23.08 -8.74
N PHE A 157 -36.20 -21.91 -8.58
CA PHE A 157 -36.69 -20.79 -7.75
C PHE A 157 -37.20 -19.59 -8.56
N SER A 158 -37.33 -19.71 -9.89
CA SER A 158 -38.00 -18.68 -10.69
C SER A 158 -39.52 -18.86 -10.60
N PRO A 159 -40.30 -17.82 -10.22
CA PRO A 159 -41.76 -17.90 -10.23
C PRO A 159 -42.26 -17.98 -11.69
N SER A 160 -43.19 -18.90 -11.97
CA SER A 160 -43.89 -18.94 -13.26
C SER A 160 -44.68 -17.64 -13.48
N PRO A 161 -44.65 -17.06 -14.69
CA PRO A 161 -45.58 -16.00 -15.04
C PRO A 161 -47.01 -16.57 -15.17
N ALA A 162 -47.98 -15.76 -14.74
CA ALA A 162 -49.41 -16.01 -14.91
C ALA A 162 -49.86 -15.90 -16.37
#